data_AF-A0A8J6FE47-F1
#
_entry.id   AF-A0A8J6FE47-F1
#
_cell.length_a   1.000
_cell.length_b   1.000
_cell.length_c   1.000
_cell.angle_alpha   90.00
_cell.angle_beta   90.00
_cell.angle_gamma   90.00
#
_symmetry.space_group_name_H-M   'P 1'
#
loop_
_entity.id
_entity.type
_entity.pdbx_description
1 polymer ?
#
loop_
_entity_poly.entity_id
_entity_poly.type
_entity_poly.pdbx_seq_one_letter_code
_entity_poly.pdbx_strand_id
1 'polypeptide(L)'
;MSQRKVLELFYDVVSPYSWLGFEILLRYKNIWKIDIQLRPGFTGGIMHATGNTPPAMVPRKGAYMSRDLERLSEFYEVPLRNPSDFFNSIIKKGSLSAMRFLTAVQMSHPEFLEEVSRELWVRIWSEDKDITEPESILQVRIRAHSNGHSIALYNHRLLFVLL
;
A
#
# COMPACT_ATOMS: atom_id res chain seq x y z
N MET A 1 19.97 26.33 10.25
CA MET A 1 19.30 25.48 9.23
C MET A 1 17.82 25.38 9.60
N SER A 2 16.90 25.55 8.65
CA SER A 2 15.45 25.39 8.90
C SER A 2 15.16 23.94 9.29
N GLN A 3 14.49 23.70 10.42
CA GLN A 3 14.05 22.38 10.85
C GLN A 3 13.15 21.76 9.77
N ARG A 4 13.37 20.47 9.42
CA ARG A 4 12.46 19.72 8.53
C ARG A 4 11.13 19.49 9.26
N LYS A 5 10.02 19.62 8.54
CA LYS A 5 8.69 19.30 9.09
C LYS A 5 8.42 17.81 8.95
N VAL A 6 7.93 17.18 10.00
CA VAL A 6 7.47 15.79 9.94
C VAL A 6 6.13 15.74 9.20
N LEU A 7 6.03 14.84 8.22
CA LEU A 7 4.81 14.52 7.49
C LEU A 7 4.51 13.05 7.69
N GLU A 8 3.41 12.74 8.38
CA GLU A 8 2.97 11.37 8.59
C GLU A 8 1.97 10.96 7.51
N LEU A 9 2.28 9.87 6.80
CA LEU A 9 1.37 9.27 5.83
C LEU A 9 0.78 8.00 6.44
N PHE A 10 -0.50 8.06 6.82
CA PHE A 10 -1.29 6.88 7.16
C PHE A 10 -1.85 6.24 5.89
N TYR A 11 -1.59 4.95 5.69
CA TYR A 11 -1.97 4.27 4.45
C TYR A 11 -2.34 2.80 4.67
N ASP A 12 -3.14 2.29 3.74
CA ASP A 12 -3.49 0.87 3.62
C ASP A 12 -3.25 0.42 2.18
N VAL A 13 -2.68 -0.76 1.98
CA VAL A 13 -2.44 -1.31 0.64
C VAL A 13 -3.74 -1.67 -0.10
N VAL A 14 -4.87 -1.78 0.62
CA VAL A 14 -6.21 -1.93 0.04
C VAL A 14 -6.76 -0.62 -0.54
N SER A 15 -6.08 0.51 -0.32
CA SER A 15 -6.54 1.81 -0.80
C SER A 15 -5.74 2.24 -2.05
N PRO A 16 -6.40 2.35 -3.22
CA PRO A 16 -5.73 2.79 -4.44
C PRO A 16 -5.30 4.27 -4.37
N TYR A 17 -6.11 5.10 -3.71
CA TYR A 17 -5.79 6.52 -3.46
C TYR A 17 -4.60 6.70 -2.52
N SER A 18 -4.43 5.77 -1.57
CA SER A 18 -3.24 5.78 -0.71
C SER A 18 -1.97 5.47 -1.49
N TRP A 19 -2.01 4.60 -2.52
CA TRP A 19 -0.87 4.36 -3.40
C TRP A 19 -0.48 5.61 -4.18
N LEU A 20 -1.46 6.29 -4.76
CA LEU A 20 -1.24 7.54 -5.49
C LEU A 20 -0.60 8.59 -4.58
N GLY A 21 -1.16 8.82 -3.39
CA GLY A 21 -0.62 9.76 -2.41
C GLY A 21 0.79 9.38 -1.95
N PHE A 22 1.05 8.09 -1.76
CA PHE A 22 2.37 7.55 -1.42
C PHE A 22 3.42 7.89 -2.49
N GLU A 23 3.16 7.58 -3.77
CA GLU A 23 4.14 7.85 -4.83
C GLU A 23 4.38 9.35 -5.01
N ILE A 24 3.34 10.17 -4.93
CA ILE A 24 3.47 11.63 -5.02
C ILE A 24 4.36 12.15 -3.89
N LEU A 25 4.08 11.80 -2.63
CA LEU A 25 4.86 12.27 -1.49
C LEU A 25 6.34 11.84 -1.61
N LEU A 26 6.60 10.62 -2.07
CA LEU A 26 7.95 10.12 -2.23
C LEU A 26 8.73 10.80 -3.36
N ARG A 27 8.06 11.24 -4.44
CA ARG A 27 8.69 12.08 -5.48
C ARG A 27 9.16 13.43 -4.91
N TYR A 28 8.44 13.97 -3.93
CA TYR A 28 8.75 15.25 -3.31
C TYR A 28 9.67 15.16 -2.08
N LYS A 29 10.01 13.96 -1.58
CA LYS A 29 10.81 13.78 -0.35
C LYS A 29 12.17 14.48 -0.37
N ASN A 30 12.76 14.59 -1.57
CA ASN A 30 14.05 15.24 -1.78
C ASN A 30 13.95 16.71 -2.25
N ILE A 31 12.73 17.18 -2.54
CA ILE A 31 12.46 18.54 -3.02
C ILE A 31 12.01 19.41 -1.84
N TRP A 32 11.13 18.88 -0.99
CA TRP A 32 10.58 19.58 0.15
C TRP A 32 11.42 19.38 1.41
N LYS A 33 11.41 20.37 2.31
CA LYS A 33 12.05 20.29 3.63
C LYS A 33 11.18 19.50 4.62
N ILE A 34 10.82 18.28 4.23
CA ILE A 34 10.02 17.35 5.02
C ILE A 34 10.81 16.11 5.40
N ASP A 35 10.32 15.46 6.45
CA ASP A 35 10.69 14.10 6.86
C ASP A 35 9.42 13.25 6.80
N ILE A 36 9.38 12.27 5.89
CA ILE A 36 8.18 11.46 5.65
C ILE A 36 8.22 10.25 6.58
N GLN A 37 7.20 10.12 7.42
CA GLN A 37 7.01 8.94 8.26
C GLN A 37 5.83 8.13 7.73
N LEU A 38 6.14 6.95 7.21
CA LEU A 38 5.16 5.99 6.74
C LEU A 38 4.49 5.29 7.94
N ARG A 39 3.16 5.31 7.99
CA ARG A 39 2.34 4.72 9.05
C ARG A 39 1.35 3.71 8.44
N PRO A 40 1.71 2.41 8.38
CA PRO A 40 0.75 1.37 8.05
C PRO A 40 -0.49 1.49 8.96
N GLY A 41 -1.67 1.66 8.37
CA GLY A 41 -2.93 1.86 9.08
C GLY A 41 -4.05 1.05 8.44
N PHE A 42 -4.87 0.39 9.26
CA PHE A 42 -5.91 -0.51 8.75
C PHE A 42 -7.21 0.25 8.45
N THR A 43 -7.51 0.46 7.18
CA THR A 43 -8.67 1.24 6.70
C THR A 43 -9.99 0.63 7.15
N GLY A 44 -10.11 -0.71 7.16
CA GLY A 44 -11.31 -1.39 7.65
C GLY A 44 -11.62 -1.06 9.11
N GLY A 45 -10.58 -0.97 9.96
CA GLY A 45 -10.71 -0.56 11.36
C GLY A 45 -11.14 0.90 11.52
N ILE A 46 -10.58 1.80 10.70
CA ILE A 46 -10.95 3.22 10.70
C ILE A 46 -12.42 3.41 10.27
N MET A 47 -12.85 2.73 9.21
CA MET A 47 -14.23 2.78 8.73
C MET A 47 -15.20 2.28 9.81
N HIS A 48 -14.89 1.14 10.43
CA HIS A 48 -15.69 0.60 11.53
C HIS A 48 -15.80 1.58 12.71
N ALA A 49 -14.67 2.13 13.17
CA ALA A 49 -14.65 3.03 14.33
C ALA A 49 -15.37 4.37 14.08
N THR A 50 -15.45 4.81 12.82
CA THR A 50 -16.10 6.07 12.43
C THR A 50 -17.52 5.89 11.91
N GLY A 51 -18.01 4.66 11.77
CA GLY A 51 -19.31 4.37 11.15
C GLY A 51 -19.35 4.69 9.64
N ASN A 52 -18.19 4.80 9.00
CA ASN A 52 -18.09 5.09 7.57
C ASN A 52 -18.16 3.80 6.73
N THR A 53 -18.58 3.92 5.48
CA THR A 53 -18.67 2.79 4.55
C THR A 53 -17.78 3.01 3.32
N PRO A 54 -17.25 1.95 2.69
CA PRO A 54 -16.44 2.11 1.49
C PRO A 54 -17.23 2.84 0.39
N PRO A 55 -16.65 3.86 -0.27
CA PRO A 55 -17.36 4.64 -1.28
C PRO A 55 -17.80 3.78 -2.48
N ALA A 56 -17.06 2.71 -2.77
CA ALA A 56 -17.40 1.74 -3.82
C ALA A 56 -18.76 1.05 -3.61
N MET A 57 -19.26 0.98 -2.37
CA MET A 57 -20.57 0.38 -2.06
C MET A 57 -21.75 1.24 -2.55
N VAL A 58 -21.52 2.51 -2.88
CA VAL A 58 -22.53 3.38 -3.48
C VAL A 58 -22.35 3.35 -5.00
N PRO A 59 -23.31 2.81 -5.79
CA PRO A 59 -23.08 2.51 -7.21
C PRO A 59 -22.54 3.70 -8.04
N ARG A 60 -23.09 4.91 -7.82
CA ARG A 60 -22.63 6.12 -8.53
C ARG A 60 -21.21 6.53 -8.13
N LYS A 61 -20.84 6.37 -6.86
CA LYS A 61 -19.48 6.67 -6.38
C LYS A 61 -18.48 5.62 -6.87
N GLY A 62 -18.86 4.34 -6.88
CA GLY A 62 -18.04 3.26 -7.44
C GLY A 62 -17.76 3.47 -8.94
N ALA A 63 -18.79 3.79 -9.74
CA ALA A 63 -18.63 4.08 -11.16
C ALA A 63 -17.74 5.31 -11.43
N TYR A 64 -17.85 6.34 -10.59
CA TYR A 64 -16.96 7.50 -10.64
C TYR A 64 -15.52 7.09 -10.30
N MET A 65 -15.33 6.38 -9.19
CA MET A 65 -14.02 5.95 -8.70
C MET A 65 -13.24 5.15 -9.74
N SER A 66 -13.89 4.23 -10.48
CA SER A 66 -13.23 3.47 -11.54
C SER A 66 -12.61 4.38 -12.60
N ARG A 67 -13.38 5.36 -13.11
CA ARG A 67 -12.92 6.31 -14.14
C ARG A 67 -11.89 7.30 -13.59
N ASP A 68 -12.05 7.69 -12.34
CA ASP A 68 -11.13 8.59 -11.66
C ASP A 68 -9.76 7.93 -11.50
N LEU A 69 -9.72 6.69 -11.02
CA LEU A 69 -8.48 5.93 -10.87
C LEU A 69 -7.76 5.69 -12.19
N GLU A 70 -8.48 5.44 -13.30
CA GLU A 70 -7.87 5.36 -14.64
C GLU A 70 -7.17 6.67 -15.02
N ARG A 71 -7.84 7.82 -14.86
CA ARG A 71 -7.27 9.14 -15.16
C ARG A 71 -6.08 9.47 -14.27
N LEU A 72 -6.17 9.15 -12.98
CA LEU A 72 -5.10 9.44 -12.02
C LEU A 72 -3.89 8.53 -12.24
N SER A 73 -4.11 7.28 -12.66
CA SER A 73 -3.07 6.33 -13.08
C SER A 73 -2.24 6.94 -14.22
N GLU A 74 -2.91 7.45 -15.26
CA GLU A 74 -2.26 8.14 -16.38
C GLU A 74 -1.58 9.44 -15.94
N PHE A 75 -2.28 10.30 -15.22
CA PHE A 75 -1.78 11.63 -14.83
C PHE A 75 -0.56 11.56 -13.92
N TYR A 76 -0.56 10.62 -12.97
CA TYR A 76 0.55 10.45 -12.05
C TYR A 76 1.56 9.39 -12.51
N GLU A 77 1.38 8.73 -13.65
CA GLU A 77 2.30 7.67 -14.12
C GLU A 77 2.52 6.57 -13.06
N VAL A 78 1.46 6.20 -12.33
CA VAL A 78 1.47 5.08 -11.40
C VAL A 78 0.77 3.93 -12.13
N PRO A 79 1.32 2.70 -12.20
CA PRO A 79 0.75 1.61 -13.01
C PRO A 79 -0.48 0.98 -12.35
N LEU A 80 -1.44 1.80 -11.94
CA LEU A 80 -2.64 1.40 -11.23
C LEU A 80 -3.69 0.89 -12.22
N ARG A 81 -4.21 -0.30 -11.94
CA ARG A 81 -5.26 -1.01 -12.66
C ARG A 81 -6.25 -1.58 -11.66
N ASN A 82 -7.54 -1.43 -11.95
CA ASN A 82 -8.58 -2.00 -11.09
C ASN A 82 -8.50 -3.54 -11.12
N PRO A 83 -8.55 -4.23 -9.96
CA PRO A 83 -8.63 -5.69 -9.88
C PRO A 83 -9.82 -6.21 -10.68
N SER A 84 -9.68 -7.38 -11.31
CA SER A 84 -10.78 -7.98 -12.08
C SER A 84 -11.98 -8.35 -11.20
N ASP A 85 -11.71 -8.76 -9.95
CA ASP A 85 -12.71 -9.00 -8.91
C ASP A 85 -12.47 -8.09 -7.70
N PHE A 86 -12.77 -6.80 -7.87
CA PHE A 86 -12.66 -5.80 -6.82
C PHE A 86 -13.40 -6.20 -5.54
N PHE A 87 -14.60 -6.76 -5.65
CA PHE A 87 -15.42 -7.09 -4.49
C PHE A 87 -14.76 -8.19 -3.64
N ASN A 88 -14.25 -9.23 -4.28
CA ASN A 88 -13.57 -10.30 -3.55
C ASN A 88 -12.23 -9.83 -2.96
N SER A 89 -11.37 -9.23 -3.78
CA SER A 89 -10.01 -8.84 -3.37
C SER A 89 -9.99 -7.73 -2.32
N ILE A 90 -10.83 -6.71 -2.47
CA ILE A 90 -10.81 -5.50 -1.62
C ILE A 90 -11.80 -5.61 -0.47
N ILE A 91 -13.05 -6.01 -0.74
CA ILE A 91 -14.13 -5.96 0.25
C ILE A 91 -14.19 -7.22 1.10
N LYS A 92 -14.06 -8.41 0.50
CA LYS A 92 -14.14 -9.68 1.25
C LYS A 92 -12.81 -10.07 1.90
N LYS A 93 -11.73 -10.12 1.12
CA LYS A 93 -10.41 -10.54 1.59
C LYS A 93 -9.73 -9.45 2.43
N GLY A 94 -9.79 -8.21 1.96
CA GLY A 94 -9.18 -7.07 2.64
C GLY A 94 -7.66 -7.16 2.67
N SER A 95 -7.04 -6.50 3.65
CA SER A 95 -5.58 -6.33 3.73
C SER A 95 -4.98 -6.61 5.12
N LEU A 96 -5.74 -7.18 6.06
CA LEU A 96 -5.31 -7.29 7.45
C LEU A 96 -3.94 -7.97 7.61
N SER A 97 -3.73 -9.11 6.94
CA SER A 97 -2.45 -9.85 6.94
C SER A 97 -1.31 -9.00 6.35
N ALA A 98 -1.54 -8.34 5.21
CA ALA A 98 -0.56 -7.46 4.59
C ALA A 98 -0.19 -6.26 5.47
N MET A 99 -1.17 -5.63 6.13
CA MET A 99 -0.93 -4.49 7.03
C MET A 99 -0.21 -4.89 8.31
N ARG A 100 -0.48 -6.09 8.85
CA ARG A 100 0.30 -6.68 9.95
C ARG A 100 1.74 -6.95 9.53
N PHE A 101 1.96 -7.49 8.34
CA PHE A 101 3.29 -7.69 7.80
C PHE A 101 4.06 -6.36 7.64
N LEU A 102 3.43 -5.33 7.06
CA LEU A 102 4.04 -3.99 6.96
C LEU A 102 4.36 -3.39 8.33
N THR A 103 3.52 -3.62 9.33
CA THR A 103 3.81 -3.21 10.72
C THR A 103 5.04 -3.94 11.26
N ALA A 104 5.15 -5.25 11.01
CA ALA A 104 6.32 -6.03 11.41
C ALA A 104 7.60 -5.57 10.72
N VAL A 105 7.53 -5.25 9.42
CA VAL A 105 8.61 -4.64 8.65
C VAL A 105 8.99 -3.29 9.24
N GLN A 106 8.03 -2.43 9.55
CA GLN A 106 8.31 -1.14 10.20
C GLN A 106 9.05 -1.30 11.54
N MET A 107 8.67 -2.30 12.34
CA MET A 107 9.26 -2.53 13.66
C MET A 107 10.67 -3.14 13.60
N SER A 108 10.94 -3.98 12.60
CA SER A 108 12.16 -4.81 12.56
C SER A 108 13.16 -4.38 11.50
N HIS A 109 12.66 -3.88 10.36
CA HIS A 109 13.42 -3.54 9.16
C HIS A 109 12.82 -2.32 8.43
N PRO A 110 12.74 -1.14 9.09
CA PRO A 110 12.08 0.05 8.55
C PRO A 110 12.67 0.53 7.21
N GLU A 111 13.93 0.19 6.92
CA GLU A 111 14.59 0.48 5.65
C GLU A 111 13.88 -0.13 4.42
N PHE A 112 13.14 -1.23 4.61
CA PHE A 112 12.39 -1.89 3.53
C PHE A 112 10.92 -1.48 3.47
N LEU A 113 10.43 -0.67 4.41
CA LEU A 113 9.00 -0.34 4.51
C LEU A 113 8.46 0.31 3.23
N GLU A 114 9.22 1.23 2.64
CA GLU A 114 8.84 1.90 1.38
C GLU A 114 8.70 0.88 0.24
N GLU A 115 9.72 0.05 0.02
CA GLU A 115 9.77 -0.88 -1.11
C GLU A 115 8.74 -2.00 -0.97
N VAL A 116 8.58 -2.56 0.23
CA VAL A 116 7.58 -3.62 0.50
C VAL A 116 6.16 -3.10 0.33
N SER A 117 5.87 -1.87 0.76
CA SER A 117 4.55 -1.25 0.58
C SER A 117 4.21 -1.11 -0.91
N ARG A 118 5.17 -0.59 -1.70
CA ARG A 118 5.03 -0.45 -3.15
C ARG A 118 4.75 -1.78 -3.83
N GLU A 119 5.47 -2.84 -3.48
CA GLU A 119 5.28 -4.16 -4.10
C GLU A 119 3.94 -4.81 -3.73
N LEU A 120 3.44 -4.59 -2.51
CA LEU A 120 2.09 -5.03 -2.15
C LEU A 120 1.02 -4.30 -2.98
N TRP A 121 1.16 -2.98 -3.18
CA TRP A 121 0.28 -2.25 -4.09
C TRP A 121 0.40 -2.74 -5.53
N VAL A 122 1.61 -2.97 -6.05
CA VAL A 122 1.81 -3.52 -7.41
C VAL A 122 1.13 -4.87 -7.54
N ARG A 123 1.24 -5.78 -6.57
CA ARG A 123 0.54 -7.07 -6.61
C ARG A 123 -0.97 -6.89 -6.76
N ILE A 124 -1.61 -6.15 -5.85
CA ILE A 124 -3.08 -6.06 -5.84
C ILE A 124 -3.65 -5.10 -6.89
N TRP A 125 -3.00 -3.97 -7.15
CA TRP A 125 -3.48 -2.88 -8.01
C TRP A 125 -2.75 -2.76 -9.35
N SER A 126 -1.87 -3.67 -9.72
CA SER A 126 -1.27 -3.69 -11.06
C SER A 126 -1.25 -5.08 -11.66
N GLU A 127 -0.97 -6.10 -10.85
CA GLU A 127 -0.82 -7.48 -11.29
C GLU A 127 -2.06 -8.35 -11.00
N ASP A 128 -3.06 -7.81 -10.30
CA ASP A 128 -4.28 -8.51 -9.89
C ASP A 128 -3.98 -9.82 -9.12
N LYS A 129 -3.03 -9.74 -8.19
CA LYS A 129 -2.56 -10.85 -7.36
C LYS A 129 -2.97 -10.67 -5.91
N ASP A 130 -3.13 -11.82 -5.26
CA ASP A 130 -3.44 -11.93 -3.84
C ASP A 130 -2.33 -11.31 -2.94
N ILE A 131 -2.76 -10.78 -1.79
CA ILE A 131 -1.92 -10.22 -0.72
C ILE A 131 -2.34 -10.70 0.69
N THR A 132 -3.24 -11.69 0.77
CA THR A 132 -3.77 -12.15 2.07
C THR A 132 -3.16 -13.46 2.53
N GLU A 133 -2.80 -14.32 1.60
CA GLU A 133 -2.18 -15.61 1.91
C GLU A 133 -0.70 -15.44 2.29
N PRO A 134 -0.17 -16.25 3.22
CA PRO A 134 1.24 -16.21 3.59
C PRO A 134 2.18 -16.36 2.38
N GLU A 135 1.89 -17.29 1.46
CA GLU A 135 2.68 -17.52 0.26
C GLU A 135 2.67 -16.30 -0.67
N SER A 136 1.53 -15.61 -0.76
CA SER A 136 1.40 -14.37 -1.52
C SER A 136 2.27 -13.25 -0.96
N ILE A 137 2.30 -13.11 0.37
CA ILE A 137 3.12 -12.12 1.07
C ILE A 137 4.60 -12.47 0.96
N LEU A 138 4.95 -13.76 1.03
CA LEU A 138 6.34 -14.22 0.84
C LEU A 138 6.86 -13.98 -0.58
N GLN A 139 5.97 -13.96 -1.57
CA GLN A 139 6.32 -13.61 -2.95
C GLN A 139 6.55 -12.11 -3.16
N VAL A 140 6.41 -11.26 -2.14
CA VAL A 140 6.78 -9.85 -2.24
C VAL A 140 8.30 -9.75 -2.44
N ARG A 141 8.70 -9.26 -3.61
CA ARG A 141 10.10 -9.16 -4.04
C ARG A 141 10.58 -7.75 -3.83
N ILE A 142 11.56 -7.54 -2.96
CA ILE A 142 12.17 -6.22 -2.84
C ILE A 142 13.04 -5.97 -4.07
N ARG A 143 12.67 -4.95 -4.86
CA ARG A 143 13.46 -4.49 -6.00
C ARG A 143 14.46 -3.45 -5.52
N ALA A 144 15.71 -3.85 -5.31
CA ALA A 144 16.76 -2.91 -4.96
C ALA A 144 16.92 -1.87 -6.08
N HIS A 145 16.59 -0.60 -5.80
CA HIS A 145 16.92 0.49 -6.69
C HIS A 145 18.44 0.68 -6.67
N SER A 146 19.10 0.17 -7.71
CA SER A 146 20.55 0.06 -8.00
C SER A 146 21.11 -1.36 -7.78
N ASN A 147 21.47 -2.03 -8.89
CA ASN A 147 22.22 -3.30 -8.99
C ASN A 147 21.45 -4.64 -9.00
N GLY A 148 20.25 -4.68 -9.58
CA GLY A 148 19.76 -5.90 -10.28
C GLY A 148 19.49 -7.16 -9.45
N HIS A 149 19.46 -7.08 -8.11
CA HIS A 149 19.15 -8.21 -7.25
C HIS A 149 17.84 -7.98 -6.50
N SER A 150 16.94 -8.97 -6.59
CA SER A 150 15.73 -9.05 -5.76
C SER A 150 16.14 -9.58 -4.39
N ILE A 151 15.83 -8.87 -3.31
CA ILE A 151 16.00 -9.40 -1.94
C ILE A 151 14.68 -10.06 -1.54
N ALA A 152 14.74 -11.32 -1.12
CA ALA A 152 13.63 -11.96 -0.43
C ALA A 152 13.74 -11.62 1.06
N LEU A 153 12.68 -11.09 1.68
CA LEU A 153 12.61 -10.94 3.13
C LEU A 153 12.44 -12.32 3.77
N TYR A 154 13.53 -13.08 3.84
CA TYR A 154 13.55 -14.38 4.50
C TYR A 154 13.96 -14.19 5.95
N ASN A 155 12.96 -14.11 6.84
CA ASN A 155 13.23 -14.25 8.27
C ASN A 155 12.05 -14.96 8.95
N HIS A 156 12.30 -16.11 9.58
CA HIS A 156 11.28 -16.90 10.27
C HIS A 156 10.47 -16.09 11.30
N ARG A 157 11.03 -15.00 11.83
CA ARG A 157 10.35 -14.08 12.76
C ARG A 157 9.22 -13.25 12.14
N LEU A 158 9.29 -12.89 10.85
CA LEU A 158 8.26 -12.09 10.19
C LEU A 158 7.00 -12.92 9.88
N LEU A 159 7.17 -14.22 9.61
CA LEU A 159 6.06 -15.16 9.37
C LEU A 159 5.17 -15.35 10.61
N PHE A 160 5.73 -15.29 11.82
CA PHE A 160 4.94 -15.41 13.06
C PHE A 160 3.96 -14.25 13.27
N VAL A 161 4.13 -13.11 12.60
CA VAL A 161 3.21 -11.97 12.71
C VAL A 161 1.97 -12.13 11.81
N LEU A 162 2.00 -13.10 10.89
CA LEU A 162 0.89 -13.42 9.99
C LEU A 162 -0.13 -14.41 10.60
N LEU A 163 0.26 -15.14 11.65
CA LEU A 163 -0.59 -16.07 12.41
C LEU A 163 -1.28 -15.33 13.58
#